data_AF-A0A3B7PUC7-F1
#
_entry.id   AF-A0A3B7PUC7-F1
#
_cell.length_a   1.000
_cell.length_b   1.000
_cell.length_c   1.000
_cell.angle_alpha   90.00
_cell.angle_beta   90.00
_cell.angle_gamma   90.00
#
_symmetry.space_group_name_H-M   'P 1'
#
loop_
_entity.id
_entity.type
_entity.pdbx_description
1 polymer ?
#
loop_
_entity_poly.entity_id
_entity_poly.type
_entity_poly.pdbx_seq_one_letter_code
_entity_poly.pdbx_strand_id
1 'polypeptide(L)'
;MKKILTALAISFSALMASSLAAAAPHFDQDRGYDHPRNSGQGKRNQDFRDADDEDRMQDKRRMREERGVQRLQQHKWQTGYVMPQHYRGNGYKVEYREHELPRPDRKQQWYKINNDYILVDSENNSIIRILGM
;
A
#
# COMPACT_ATOMS: atom_id res chain seq x y z
N MET A 1 -21.61 -6.40 54.03
CA MET A 1 -22.03 -5.06 53.55
C MET A 1 -20.88 -4.09 53.65
N LYS A 2 -20.48 -3.47 52.53
CA LYS A 2 -19.89 -2.13 52.38
C LYS A 2 -19.71 -1.91 50.87
N LYS A 3 -20.58 -1.07 50.32
CA LYS A 3 -20.62 -0.63 48.93
C LYS A 3 -19.92 0.73 48.89
N ILE A 4 -19.01 0.97 47.95
CA ILE A 4 -18.96 2.20 47.14
C ILE A 4 -18.28 1.80 45.83
N LEU A 5 -19.10 1.62 44.80
CA LEU A 5 -18.69 1.55 43.40
C LEU A 5 -18.54 3.00 42.92
N THR A 6 -17.31 3.44 42.66
CA THR A 6 -17.04 4.73 42.03
C THR A 6 -16.89 4.50 40.54
N ALA A 7 -17.99 4.61 39.80
CA ALA A 7 -17.99 4.63 38.34
C ALA A 7 -17.74 6.07 37.89
N LEU A 8 -16.56 6.35 37.34
CA LEU A 8 -16.25 7.63 36.72
C LEU A 8 -16.68 7.58 35.25
N ALA A 9 -17.89 8.06 34.96
CA ALA A 9 -18.37 8.23 33.61
C ALA A 9 -17.79 9.53 33.03
N ILE A 10 -16.83 9.43 32.11
CA ILE A 10 -16.36 10.57 31.33
C ILE A 10 -16.88 10.39 29.90
N SER A 11 -17.91 11.17 29.56
CA SER A 11 -18.29 11.41 28.17
C SER A 11 -18.80 12.85 28.04
N PHE A 12 -18.18 13.64 27.17
CA PHE A 12 -18.91 14.26 26.05
C PHE A 12 -17.94 14.81 24.99
N SER A 13 -18.34 14.56 23.76
CA SER A 13 -17.62 14.73 22.51
C SER A 13 -17.33 16.17 22.15
N ALA A 14 -16.14 16.43 21.62
CA ALA A 14 -15.92 17.55 20.71
C ALA A 14 -16.15 17.04 19.27
N LEU A 15 -17.32 17.33 18.72
CA LEU A 15 -17.61 17.15 17.29
C LEU A 15 -16.79 18.19 16.51
N MET A 16 -15.78 17.75 15.77
CA MET A 16 -15.13 18.58 14.77
C MET A 16 -15.72 18.23 13.40
N ALA A 17 -16.67 19.05 12.96
CA ALA A 17 -17.14 19.08 11.58
C ALA A 17 -16.14 19.91 10.76
N SER A 18 -15.19 19.25 10.11
CA SER A 18 -14.38 19.88 9.07
C SER A 18 -15.03 19.66 7.71
N SER A 19 -15.48 20.77 7.12
CA SER A 19 -16.08 20.90 5.80
C SER A 19 -15.23 20.26 4.68
N LEU A 20 -15.92 19.59 3.76
CA LEU A 20 -15.36 19.11 2.51
C LEU A 20 -15.01 20.29 1.61
N ALA A 21 -13.73 20.44 1.26
CA ALA A 21 -13.33 21.18 0.06
C ALA A 21 -12.94 20.15 -1.02
N ALA A 22 -13.91 19.79 -1.85
CA ALA A 22 -13.65 19.11 -3.11
C ALA A 22 -13.13 20.14 -4.11
N ALA A 23 -11.81 20.39 -4.11
CA ALA A 23 -11.17 20.99 -5.26
C ALA A 23 -10.92 19.87 -6.28
N ALA A 24 -11.85 19.72 -7.23
CA ALA A 24 -11.57 19.00 -8.46
C ALA A 24 -10.40 19.72 -9.16
N PRO A 25 -9.34 19.02 -9.58
CA PRO A 25 -8.35 19.64 -10.44
C PRO A 25 -9.01 19.91 -11.80
N HIS A 26 -9.27 21.19 -12.06
CA HIS A 26 -9.47 21.69 -13.42
C HIS A 26 -8.15 21.53 -14.17
N PHE A 27 -8.09 20.57 -15.10
CA PHE A 27 -7.08 20.52 -16.13
C PHE A 27 -7.72 20.87 -17.47
N ASP A 28 -8.11 22.13 -17.61
CA ASP A 28 -8.16 22.75 -18.94
C ASP A 28 -6.75 23.24 -19.24
N GLN A 29 -6.02 22.44 -20.00
CA GLN A 29 -4.85 22.93 -20.71
C GLN A 29 -4.90 22.37 -22.13
N ASP A 30 -5.62 23.10 -22.97
CA ASP A 30 -5.32 23.25 -24.38
C ASP A 30 -3.81 23.25 -24.62
N ARG A 31 -3.30 22.13 -25.14
CA ARG A 31 -2.08 22.11 -25.93
C ARG A 31 -2.31 21.16 -27.08
N GLY A 32 -2.66 21.77 -28.22
CA GLY A 32 -2.78 21.11 -29.51
C GLY A 32 -1.60 20.19 -29.77
N TYR A 33 -1.91 18.91 -29.95
CA TYR A 33 -0.98 17.95 -30.51
C TYR A 33 -1.13 18.05 -32.03
N ASP A 34 -0.45 19.03 -32.62
CA ASP A 34 -0.19 19.03 -34.06
C ASP A 34 0.63 17.78 -34.38
N HIS A 35 0.02 16.84 -35.10
CA HIS A 35 0.71 15.73 -35.74
C HIS A 35 1.44 16.29 -36.98
N PRO A 36 2.79 16.32 -37.04
CA PRO A 36 3.46 16.47 -38.31
C PRO A 36 3.32 15.15 -39.07
N ARG A 37 2.42 15.15 -40.05
CA ARG A 37 2.31 14.13 -41.09
C ARG A 37 3.55 14.26 -41.98
N ASN A 38 4.68 13.66 -41.59
CA ASN A 38 5.88 13.60 -42.42
C ASN A 38 6.00 12.23 -43.11
N SER A 39 5.54 12.20 -44.34
CA SER A 39 5.94 11.27 -45.38
C SER A 39 7.43 11.44 -45.70
N GLY A 40 8.27 10.45 -45.38
CA GLY A 40 9.68 10.55 -45.78
C GLY A 40 10.54 9.36 -45.36
N GLN A 41 10.77 8.47 -46.31
CA GLN A 41 11.98 7.68 -46.53
C GLN A 41 13.05 7.68 -45.43
N GLY A 42 13.40 6.49 -44.94
CA GLY A 42 14.64 6.31 -44.18
C GLY A 42 14.71 4.97 -43.44
N LYS A 43 14.97 3.88 -44.17
CA LYS A 43 15.49 2.66 -43.55
C LYS A 43 16.94 2.93 -43.09
N ARG A 44 17.31 2.33 -41.94
CA ARG A 44 18.64 2.22 -41.30
C ARG A 44 18.86 3.20 -40.14
N ASN A 45 18.40 2.83 -38.94
CA ASN A 45 18.96 3.13 -37.61
C ASN A 45 17.93 2.81 -36.52
N GLN A 46 17.57 1.54 -36.37
CA GLN A 46 16.50 1.11 -35.45
C GLN A 46 17.00 0.26 -34.27
N ASP A 47 18.30 0.00 -34.16
CA ASP A 47 18.83 -0.95 -33.17
C ASP A 47 19.46 -0.29 -31.92
N PHE A 48 19.58 1.04 -31.88
CA PHE A 48 20.23 1.77 -30.77
C PHE A 48 19.27 2.61 -29.90
N ARG A 49 17.97 2.66 -30.22
CA ARG A 49 16.99 3.46 -29.45
C ARG A 49 16.13 2.66 -28.49
N ASP A 50 16.01 1.35 -28.68
CA ASP A 50 15.17 0.51 -27.81
C ASP A 50 15.78 0.30 -26.41
N ALA A 51 17.11 0.25 -26.29
CA ALA A 51 17.78 0.07 -24.99
C ALA A 51 17.57 1.27 -24.03
N ASP A 52 17.67 2.49 -24.55
CA ASP A 52 17.50 3.74 -23.76
C ASP A 52 16.04 3.94 -23.31
N ASP A 53 15.06 3.51 -24.12
CA ASP A 53 13.65 3.58 -23.78
C ASP A 53 13.26 2.52 -22.72
N GLU A 54 13.84 1.31 -22.78
CA GLU A 54 13.64 0.27 -21.77
C GLU A 54 14.17 0.68 -20.38
N ASP A 55 15.38 1.24 -20.31
CA ASP A 55 15.98 1.70 -19.05
C ASP A 55 15.15 2.83 -18.44
N ARG A 56 14.68 3.78 -19.26
CA ARG A 56 13.82 4.87 -18.80
C ARG A 56 12.43 4.41 -18.36
N MET A 57 11.89 3.35 -18.96
CA MET A 57 10.63 2.74 -18.52
C MET A 57 10.81 1.96 -17.21
N GLN A 58 11.93 1.24 -17.04
CA GLN A 58 12.28 0.59 -15.78
C GLN A 58 12.44 1.60 -14.65
N ASP A 59 13.13 2.72 -14.89
CA ASP A 59 13.28 3.79 -13.90
C ASP A 59 11.96 4.43 -13.50
N LYS A 60 11.06 4.70 -14.45
CA LYS A 60 9.72 5.22 -14.14
C LYS A 60 8.89 4.24 -13.32
N ARG A 61 9.00 2.94 -13.62
CA ARG A 61 8.33 1.88 -12.87
C ARG A 61 8.86 1.81 -11.45
N ARG A 62 10.18 1.81 -11.29
CA ARG A 62 10.87 1.83 -10.00
C ARG A 62 10.48 3.05 -9.17
N MET A 63 10.48 4.25 -9.75
CA MET A 63 10.11 5.49 -9.06
C MET A 63 8.62 5.49 -8.62
N ARG A 64 7.73 4.83 -9.39
CA ARG A 64 6.32 4.65 -9.01
C ARG A 64 6.16 3.66 -7.86
N GLU A 65 6.91 2.58 -7.88
CA GLU A 65 6.97 1.59 -6.80
C GLU A 65 7.51 2.23 -5.51
N GLU A 66 8.60 3.01 -5.59
CA GLU A 66 9.21 3.75 -4.49
C GLU A 66 8.25 4.76 -3.83
N ARG A 67 7.48 5.51 -4.62
CA ARG A 67 6.42 6.39 -4.06
C ARG A 67 5.26 5.61 -3.45
N GLY A 68 4.97 4.43 -3.99
CA GLY A 68 3.99 3.50 -3.44
C GLY A 68 4.38 3.02 -2.05
N VAL A 69 5.63 2.60 -1.87
CA VAL A 69 6.13 2.08 -0.59
C VAL A 69 6.19 3.14 0.49
N GLN A 70 6.54 4.39 0.16
CA GLN A 70 6.54 5.48 1.15
C GLN A 70 5.15 5.71 1.77
N ARG A 71 4.08 5.61 0.97
CA ARG A 71 2.70 5.70 1.48
C ARG A 71 2.32 4.50 2.34
N LEU A 72 2.86 3.32 2.02
CA LEU A 72 2.63 2.11 2.80
C LEU A 72 3.30 2.15 4.17
N GLN A 73 4.42 2.86 4.33
CA GLN A 73 5.06 3.03 5.63
C GLN A 73 4.22 3.86 6.61
N GLN A 74 3.39 4.78 6.11
CA GLN A 74 2.46 5.57 6.94
C GLN A 74 1.14 4.82 7.21
N HIS A 75 0.92 3.69 6.54
CA HIS A 75 -0.33 2.96 6.62
C HIS A 75 -0.39 2.18 7.93
N LYS A 76 -1.47 2.37 8.70
CA LYS A 76 -1.75 1.57 9.89
C LYS A 76 -2.46 0.29 9.49
N TRP A 77 -1.97 -0.84 9.99
CA TRP A 77 -2.59 -2.13 9.77
C TRP A 77 -4.00 -2.20 10.37
N GLN A 78 -4.93 -2.80 9.65
CA GLN A 78 -6.31 -2.99 10.09
C GLN A 78 -6.81 -4.38 9.72
N THR A 79 -7.49 -5.05 10.65
CA THR A 79 -8.14 -6.35 10.39
C THR A 79 -9.27 -6.19 9.38
N GLY A 80 -9.50 -7.21 8.56
CA GLY A 80 -10.50 -7.22 7.49
C GLY A 80 -10.04 -6.56 6.18
N TYR A 81 -9.00 -5.72 6.21
CA TYR A 81 -8.41 -5.15 5.01
C TYR A 81 -7.47 -6.13 4.31
N VAL A 82 -7.30 -5.94 3.00
CA VAL A 82 -6.37 -6.74 2.20
C VAL A 82 -4.94 -6.24 2.38
N MET A 83 -4.03 -7.15 2.71
CA MET A 83 -2.60 -6.85 2.83
C MET A 83 -2.05 -6.33 1.49
N PRO A 84 -1.34 -5.19 1.46
CA PRO A 84 -0.74 -4.64 0.25
C PRO A 84 0.22 -5.63 -0.41
N GLN A 85 0.22 -5.65 -1.75
CA GLN A 85 1.02 -6.60 -2.53
C GLN A 85 2.51 -6.56 -2.19
N HIS A 86 3.05 -5.38 -1.88
CA HIS A 86 4.46 -5.18 -1.57
C HIS A 86 4.95 -6.05 -0.38
N TYR A 87 4.05 -6.39 0.55
CA TYR A 87 4.39 -7.18 1.73
C TYR A 87 4.07 -8.67 1.60
N ARG A 88 3.54 -9.12 0.46
CA ARG A 88 3.18 -10.54 0.24
C ARG A 88 4.38 -11.43 -0.12
N GLY A 89 5.55 -10.83 -0.32
CA GLY A 89 6.78 -11.56 -0.65
C GLY A 89 7.23 -12.49 0.48
N ASN A 90 7.94 -13.56 0.11
CA ASN A 90 8.42 -14.56 1.08
C ASN A 90 9.36 -13.97 2.15
N GLY A 91 10.05 -12.88 1.86
CA GLY A 91 10.95 -12.21 2.83
C GLY A 91 10.23 -11.63 4.06
N TYR A 92 8.91 -11.44 3.98
CA TYR A 92 8.10 -11.02 5.13
C TYR A 92 7.45 -12.18 5.86
N LYS A 93 7.40 -13.39 5.27
CA LYS A 93 6.77 -14.55 5.90
C LYS A 93 7.63 -15.04 7.06
N VAL A 94 7.00 -15.39 8.16
CA VAL A 94 7.67 -15.94 9.33
C VAL A 94 6.95 -17.18 9.85
N GLU A 95 7.72 -18.08 10.46
CA GLU A 95 7.18 -19.28 11.09
C GLU A 95 6.68 -18.93 12.50
N TYR A 96 5.48 -19.42 12.85
CA TYR A 96 4.85 -19.06 14.13
C TYR A 96 5.65 -19.56 15.34
N ARG A 97 6.33 -20.70 15.20
CA ARG A 97 7.08 -21.34 16.29
C ARG A 97 8.30 -20.55 16.72
N GLU A 98 8.96 -19.85 15.79
CA GLU A 98 10.19 -19.09 16.05
C GLU A 98 9.93 -17.77 16.78
N HIS A 99 8.68 -17.32 16.77
CA HIS A 99 8.26 -16.04 17.34
C HIS A 99 7.16 -16.17 18.39
N GLU A 100 6.94 -17.39 18.90
CA GLU A 100 5.93 -17.67 19.94
C GLU A 100 4.52 -17.19 19.55
N LEU A 101 4.22 -17.20 18.25
CA LEU A 101 2.94 -16.76 17.72
C LEU A 101 1.89 -17.88 17.81
N PRO A 102 0.60 -17.53 17.92
CA PRO A 102 -0.47 -18.52 17.81
C PRO A 102 -0.38 -19.30 16.50
N ARG A 103 -0.65 -20.61 16.57
CA ARG A 103 -0.64 -21.48 15.40
C ARG A 103 -1.63 -20.96 14.34
N PRO A 104 -1.18 -20.71 13.09
CA PRO A 104 -2.07 -20.33 12.00
C PRO A 104 -2.93 -21.52 11.55
N ASP A 105 -4.12 -21.26 11.03
CA ASP A 105 -4.93 -22.26 10.34
C ASP A 105 -4.31 -22.61 8.96
N ARG A 106 -4.81 -23.66 8.30
CA ARG A 106 -4.27 -24.23 7.05
C ARG A 106 -4.10 -23.21 5.92
N LYS A 107 -4.92 -22.16 5.92
CA LYS A 107 -4.94 -21.10 4.90
C LYS A 107 -4.55 -19.75 5.49
N GLN A 108 -3.68 -19.75 6.49
CA GLN A 108 -3.22 -18.54 7.14
C GLN A 108 -1.70 -18.52 7.21
N GLN A 109 -1.12 -17.34 7.09
CA GLN A 109 0.31 -17.14 7.12
C GLN A 109 0.64 -15.92 7.99
N TRP A 110 1.64 -16.08 8.86
CA TRP A 110 2.21 -14.97 9.60
C TRP A 110 3.23 -14.22 8.76
N TYR A 111 3.17 -12.90 8.85
CA TYR A 111 4.13 -11.97 8.27
C TYR A 111 4.70 -11.08 9.37
N LYS A 112 5.99 -10.77 9.30
CA LYS A 112 6.65 -9.78 10.16
C LYS A 112 6.96 -8.54 9.33
N ILE A 113 6.37 -7.42 9.68
CA ILE A 113 6.55 -6.15 8.97
C ILE A 113 6.82 -5.06 10.01
N ASN A 114 8.01 -4.47 9.93
CA ASN A 114 8.52 -3.57 10.97
C ASN A 114 8.53 -4.29 12.34
N ASN A 115 7.72 -3.81 13.28
CA ASN A 115 7.57 -4.35 14.63
C ASN A 115 6.28 -5.17 14.83
N ASP A 116 5.45 -5.29 13.79
CA ASP A 116 4.16 -5.96 13.86
C ASP A 116 4.24 -7.37 13.25
N TYR A 117 3.52 -8.29 13.88
CA TYR A 117 3.19 -9.59 13.33
C TYR A 117 1.76 -9.56 12.81
N ILE A 118 1.58 -9.94 11.54
CA ILE A 118 0.32 -9.87 10.83
C ILE A 118 -0.07 -11.26 10.34
N LEU A 119 -1.20 -11.76 10.82
CA LEU A 119 -1.80 -13.00 10.35
C LEU A 119 -2.70 -12.68 9.17
N VAL A 120 -2.48 -13.36 8.06
CA VAL A 120 -3.15 -13.08 6.80
C VAL A 120 -3.73 -14.36 6.22
N ASP A 121 -4.93 -14.29 5.68
CA ASP A 121 -5.55 -15.36 4.90
C ASP A 121 -4.78 -15.53 3.57
N SER A 122 -4.27 -16.72 3.29
CA SER A 122 -3.46 -16.97 2.10
C SER A 122 -4.26 -17.03 0.79
N GLU A 123 -5.59 -17.20 0.86
CA GLU A 123 -6.46 -17.22 -0.33
C GLU A 123 -6.81 -15.81 -0.80
N ASN A 124 -7.30 -14.98 0.11
CA ASN A 124 -7.81 -13.64 -0.23
C ASN A 124 -6.91 -12.49 0.24
N ASN A 125 -5.82 -12.78 0.95
CA ASN A 125 -4.87 -11.82 1.50
C ASN A 125 -5.47 -10.85 2.52
N SER A 126 -6.61 -11.18 3.13
CA SER A 126 -7.20 -10.37 4.20
C SER A 126 -6.43 -10.52 5.50
N ILE A 127 -6.28 -9.41 6.22
CA ILE A 127 -5.64 -9.35 7.53
C ILE A 127 -6.61 -9.88 8.56
N ILE A 128 -6.26 -10.97 9.21
CA ILE A 128 -7.07 -11.66 10.22
C ILE A 128 -6.74 -11.13 11.61
N ARG A 129 -5.45 -10.94 11.90
CA ARG A 129 -4.97 -10.54 13.22
C ARG A 129 -3.70 -9.71 13.09
N ILE A 130 -3.56 -8.75 14.00
CA ILE A 130 -2.36 -7.94 14.14
C ILE A 130 -1.90 -8.08 15.59
N LEU A 131 -0.63 -8.39 15.79
CA LEU A 131 0.04 -8.39 17.08
C LEU A 131 1.21 -7.42 16.98
N GLY A 132 1.07 -6.25 17.61
CA GLY A 132 2.14 -5.25 17.68
C GLY A 132 2.89 -5.33 19.00
N MET A 133 4.12 -4.83 18.99
CA MET A 133 4.86 -4.44 20.20
C MET A 133 4.71 -2.95 20.46
#